data_AF-A0A2P6PD42-F1
#
_entry.id   AF-A0A2P6PD42-F1
#
_cell.length_a   1.000
_cell.length_b   1.000
_cell.length_c   1.000
_cell.angle_alpha   90.00
_cell.angle_beta   90.00
_cell.angle_gamma   90.00
#
_symmetry.space_group_name_H-M   'P 1'
#
loop_
_entity.id
_entity.type
_entity.pdbx_description
1 polymer ?
#
loop_
_entity_poly.entity_id
_entity_poly.type
_entity_poly.pdbx_seq_one_letter_code
_entity_poly.pdbx_strand_id
1 'polypeptide(L)'
;MDLDVDISWWVQEFLLRDRHNETIAKRLLAVAPLQNRHDWRLKKTVLLRTIESAIYDDASVTEAILEALESIEALDRGQGFQTTEAMRAAYCAVATECTVKFLVCFGRKYFEAVDRIWRGRVRVRVLEESEGSELVLAELKERKYEVEAAIWDRNVSKKLARMNTRNDALRLVGKYAWAVIGPPFLNWAVRFHMVEESLGEGDGNVGDGEWE
;
A
#
# COMPACT_ATOMS: atom_id res chain seq x y z
N MET A 1 -22.84 -26.22 8.81
CA MET A 1 -22.98 -24.94 9.54
C MET A 1 -22.29 -23.91 8.67
N ASP A 2 -23.06 -23.22 7.82
CA ASP A 2 -22.53 -22.11 7.04
C ASP A 2 -22.33 -20.95 8.01
N LEU A 3 -21.10 -20.77 8.49
CA LEU A 3 -20.69 -19.50 9.04
C LEU A 3 -20.94 -18.47 7.94
N ASP A 4 -21.71 -17.43 8.24
CA ASP A 4 -22.04 -16.37 7.28
C ASP A 4 -20.77 -15.98 6.50
N VAL A 5 -20.86 -16.02 5.17
CA VAL A 5 -19.73 -15.78 4.26
C VAL A 5 -19.12 -14.41 4.55
N ASP A 6 -19.93 -13.44 4.96
CA ASP A 6 -19.50 -12.09 5.30
C ASP A 6 -18.75 -12.04 6.65
N ILE A 7 -19.20 -12.81 7.65
CA ILE A 7 -18.52 -12.91 8.95
C ILE A 7 -17.18 -13.62 8.82
N SER A 8 -17.16 -14.72 8.05
CA SER A 8 -15.93 -15.47 7.75
C SER A 8 -14.88 -14.57 7.11
N TRP A 9 -15.30 -13.68 6.21
CA TRP A 9 -14.44 -12.69 5.58
C TRP A 9 -13.91 -11.66 6.57
N TRP A 10 -14.76 -11.06 7.41
CA TRP A 10 -14.34 -10.07 8.41
C TRP A 10 -13.25 -10.63 9.33
N VAL A 11 -13.40 -11.89 9.75
CA VAL A 11 -12.43 -12.58 10.60
C VAL A 11 -11.13 -12.83 9.84
N GLN A 12 -11.19 -13.30 8.60
CA GLN A 12 -9.99 -13.51 7.78
C GLN A 12 -9.23 -12.21 7.52
N GLU A 13 -9.93 -11.14 7.15
CA GLU A 13 -9.34 -9.82 6.94
C GLU A 13 -8.68 -9.29 8.22
N PHE A 14 -9.36 -9.43 9.37
CA PHE A 14 -8.82 -9.03 10.66
C PHE A 14 -7.52 -9.79 11.00
N LEU A 15 -7.51 -11.11 10.85
CA LEU A 15 -6.33 -11.94 11.13
C LEU A 15 -5.18 -11.67 10.15
N LEU A 16 -5.48 -11.42 8.88
CA LEU A 16 -4.47 -11.10 7.87
C LEU A 16 -3.92 -9.69 7.99
N ARG A 17 -4.62 -8.78 8.66
CA ARG A 17 -4.13 -7.42 8.94
C ARG A 17 -3.39 -7.33 10.27
N ASP A 18 -3.42 -8.38 11.09
CA ASP A 18 -2.57 -8.44 12.27
C ASP A 18 -1.11 -8.66 11.87
N ARG A 19 -0.36 -7.55 11.85
CA ARG A 19 1.08 -7.53 11.55
C ARG A 19 1.90 -8.33 12.56
N HIS A 20 1.45 -8.41 13.81
CA HIS A 20 2.20 -9.07 14.89
C HIS A 20 2.07 -10.59 14.84
N ASN A 21 1.15 -11.11 14.02
CA ASN A 21 0.84 -12.53 14.00
C ASN A 21 1.00 -13.16 12.61
N GLU A 22 2.23 -13.10 12.09
CA GLU A 22 2.60 -13.67 10.79
C GLU A 22 2.37 -15.20 10.72
N THR A 23 2.56 -15.90 11.83
CA THR A 23 2.32 -17.35 11.90
C THR A 23 0.87 -17.70 11.66
N ILE A 24 -0.07 -16.93 12.23
CA ILE A 24 -1.51 -17.14 12.00
C ILE A 24 -1.86 -16.82 10.54
N ALA A 25 -1.32 -15.74 9.99
CA ALA A 25 -1.56 -15.39 8.59
C ALA A 25 -1.08 -16.48 7.62
N LYS A 26 0.14 -17.02 7.81
CA LYS A 26 0.69 -18.11 6.99
C LYS A 26 -0.18 -19.37 7.07
N ARG A 27 -0.63 -19.74 8.27
CA ARG A 27 -1.52 -20.89 8.48
C ARG A 27 -2.88 -20.67 7.83
N LEU A 28 -3.43 -19.47 7.95
CA LEU A 28 -4.72 -19.12 7.36
C LEU A 28 -4.65 -19.22 5.82
N LEU A 29 -3.60 -18.68 5.20
CA LEU A 29 -3.38 -18.78 3.75
C LEU A 29 -3.16 -20.22 3.28
N ALA A 30 -2.58 -21.09 4.13
CA ALA A 30 -2.36 -22.50 3.80
C ALA A 30 -3.64 -23.35 3.85
N VAL A 31 -4.64 -22.93 4.63
CA VAL A 31 -5.86 -23.72 4.90
C VAL A 31 -7.10 -23.15 4.21
N ALA A 32 -7.12 -21.86 3.90
CA ALA A 32 -8.29 -21.21 3.31
C ALA A 32 -8.43 -21.56 1.81
N PRO A 33 -9.52 -22.22 1.37
CA PRO A 33 -9.82 -22.34 -0.05
C PRO A 33 -10.19 -20.95 -0.59
N LEU A 34 -9.33 -20.37 -1.45
CA LEU A 34 -9.52 -19.10 -2.17
C LEU A 34 -10.61 -19.21 -3.26
N GLN A 35 -11.79 -19.75 -2.93
CA GLN A 35 -12.79 -20.18 -3.92
C GLN A 35 -14.03 -19.30 -3.99
N ASN A 36 -13.99 -18.01 -3.63
CA ASN A 36 -15.22 -17.22 -3.55
C ASN A 36 -15.14 -15.84 -4.21
N ARG A 37 -16.32 -15.28 -4.51
CA ARG A 37 -16.64 -13.98 -5.12
C ARG A 37 -15.85 -12.77 -4.58
N HIS A 38 -15.15 -12.91 -3.44
CA HIS A 38 -14.33 -11.90 -2.76
C HIS A 38 -12.81 -12.13 -2.85
N ASP A 39 -12.34 -13.06 -3.70
CA ASP A 39 -10.92 -13.40 -3.85
C ASP A 39 -10.01 -12.19 -4.12
N TRP A 40 -10.52 -11.16 -4.83
CA TRP A 40 -9.74 -9.97 -5.15
C TRP A 40 -9.43 -9.12 -3.92
N ARG A 41 -10.36 -9.01 -2.95
CA ARG A 41 -10.15 -8.24 -1.70
C ARG A 41 -9.08 -8.91 -0.86
N LEU A 42 -9.16 -10.23 -0.75
CA LEU A 42 -8.19 -11.03 -0.01
C LEU A 42 -6.78 -10.91 -0.62
N LYS A 43 -6.67 -11.03 -1.94
CA LYS A 43 -5.41 -10.77 -2.67
C LYS A 43 -4.89 -9.36 -2.40
N LYS A 44 -5.76 -8.34 -2.47
CA LYS A 44 -5.40 -6.96 -2.15
C LYS A 44 -4.90 -6.81 -0.71
N THR A 45 -5.56 -7.44 0.27
CA THR A 45 -5.12 -7.44 1.68
C THR A 45 -3.74 -8.08 1.85
N VAL A 46 -3.47 -9.22 1.18
CA VAL A 46 -2.15 -9.88 1.24
C VAL A 46 -1.06 -9.00 0.61
N LEU A 47 -1.34 -8.36 -0.52
CA LEU A 47 -0.41 -7.43 -1.16
C LEU A 47 -0.11 -6.21 -0.28
N LEU A 48 -1.16 -5.64 0.34
CA LEU A 48 -1.03 -4.53 1.29
C LEU A 48 -0.21 -4.92 2.52
N ARG A 49 -0.43 -6.12 3.09
CA ARG A 49 0.40 -6.67 4.17
C ARG A 49 1.86 -6.81 3.76
N THR A 50 2.11 -7.26 2.53
CA THR A 50 3.48 -7.39 1.99
C THR A 50 4.18 -6.03 1.93
N ILE A 51 3.46 -4.99 1.49
CA ILE A 51 3.95 -3.61 1.49
C ILE A 51 4.21 -3.12 2.91
N GLU A 52 3.30 -3.35 3.85
CA GLU A 52 3.46 -2.94 5.26
C GLU A 52 4.68 -3.60 5.90
N SER A 53 4.89 -4.90 5.74
CA SER A 53 6.07 -5.59 6.30
C SER A 53 7.36 -5.06 5.68
N ALA A 54 7.39 -4.81 4.36
CA ALA A 54 8.56 -4.24 3.71
C ALA A 54 8.93 -2.85 4.28
N ILE A 55 7.93 -2.05 4.68
CA ILE A 55 8.13 -0.68 5.19
C ILE A 55 8.43 -0.64 6.68
N TYR A 56 7.61 -1.33 7.48
CA TYR A 56 7.63 -1.20 8.94
C TYR A 56 8.57 -2.19 9.61
N ASP A 57 8.71 -3.39 9.05
CA ASP A 57 9.57 -4.43 9.63
C ASP A 57 10.98 -4.34 9.02
N ASP A 58 11.08 -4.24 7.69
CA ASP A 58 12.38 -4.28 6.99
C ASP A 58 12.95 -2.89 6.64
N ALA A 59 12.14 -1.82 6.73
CA ALA A 59 12.47 -0.47 6.26
C ALA A 59 13.10 -0.45 4.84
N SER A 60 12.62 -1.36 3.97
CA SER A 60 13.22 -1.66 2.67
C SER A 60 12.36 -1.10 1.53
N VAL A 61 13.02 -0.63 0.46
CA VAL A 61 12.35 -0.15 -0.76
C VAL A 61 12.89 -0.94 -1.95
N THR A 62 12.07 -1.84 -2.46
CA THR A 62 12.43 -2.81 -3.50
C THR A 62 11.41 -2.79 -4.64
N GLU A 63 11.77 -3.40 -5.77
CA GLU A 63 10.85 -3.56 -6.90
C GLU A 63 9.66 -4.46 -6.58
N ALA A 64 9.72 -5.27 -5.52
CA ALA A 64 8.57 -6.02 -5.03
C ALA A 64 7.43 -5.10 -4.57
N ILE A 65 7.74 -3.91 -4.05
CA ILE A 65 6.72 -2.91 -3.72
C ILE A 65 6.07 -2.37 -5.00
N LEU A 66 6.83 -2.17 -6.09
CA LEU A 66 6.25 -1.80 -7.39
C LEU A 66 5.31 -2.90 -7.89
N GLU A 67 5.74 -4.17 -7.84
CA GLU A 67 4.93 -5.31 -8.27
C GLU A 67 3.64 -5.45 -7.46
N ALA A 68 3.72 -5.19 -6.14
CA ALA A 68 2.56 -5.20 -5.27
C ALA A 68 1.58 -4.06 -5.60
N LEU A 69 2.07 -2.83 -5.75
CA LEU A 69 1.24 -1.68 -6.17
C LEU A 69 0.59 -1.94 -7.54
N GLU A 70 1.35 -2.45 -8.49
CA GLU A 70 0.87 -2.80 -9.83
C GLU A 70 -0.23 -3.88 -9.79
N SER A 71 -0.06 -4.89 -8.93
CA SER A 71 -1.06 -5.94 -8.74
C SER A 71 -2.32 -5.40 -8.06
N ILE A 72 -2.18 -4.48 -7.09
CA ILE A 72 -3.32 -3.81 -6.46
C ILE A 72 -4.10 -2.97 -7.47
N GLU A 73 -3.41 -2.20 -8.32
CA GLU A 73 -4.08 -1.38 -9.34
C GLU A 73 -4.80 -2.25 -10.37
N ALA A 74 -4.23 -3.40 -10.76
CA ALA A 74 -4.91 -4.34 -11.64
C ALA A 74 -6.18 -4.94 -11.00
N LEU A 75 -6.14 -5.26 -9.70
CA LEU A 75 -7.32 -5.72 -8.95
C LEU A 75 -8.38 -4.63 -8.87
N ASP A 76 -7.98 -3.39 -8.58
CA ASP A 76 -8.87 -2.24 -8.45
C ASP A 76 -9.55 -1.91 -9.78
N ARG A 77 -8.80 -1.89 -10.88
CA ARG A 77 -9.35 -1.70 -12.23
C ARG A 77 -10.37 -2.78 -12.58
N GLY A 78 -10.08 -4.04 -12.25
CA GLY A 78 -11.01 -5.17 -12.46
C GLY A 78 -12.33 -5.03 -11.71
N GLN A 79 -12.42 -4.13 -10.74
CA GLN A 79 -13.64 -3.80 -9.98
C GLN A 79 -14.20 -2.41 -10.30
N GLY A 80 -13.60 -1.69 -11.26
CA GLY A 80 -14.01 -0.33 -11.63
C GLY A 80 -13.53 0.77 -10.68
N PHE A 81 -12.58 0.50 -9.78
CA PHE A 81 -11.99 1.53 -8.93
C PHE A 81 -10.90 2.31 -9.69
N GLN A 82 -10.91 3.63 -9.49
CA GLN A 82 -9.91 4.55 -10.04
C GLN A 82 -8.62 4.56 -9.23
N THR A 83 -7.51 4.88 -9.89
CA THR A 83 -6.21 4.98 -9.22
C THR A 83 -6.13 6.27 -8.44
N THR A 84 -5.92 6.17 -7.12
CA THR A 84 -5.81 7.33 -6.24
C THR A 84 -4.49 8.08 -6.41
N GLU A 85 -4.50 9.38 -6.14
CA GLU A 85 -3.27 10.20 -6.18
C GLU A 85 -2.19 9.70 -5.22
N ALA A 86 -2.60 9.20 -4.04
CA ALA A 86 -1.68 8.59 -3.08
C ALA A 86 -0.94 7.37 -3.67
N MET A 87 -1.63 6.56 -4.47
CA MET A 87 -1.03 5.40 -5.14
C MET A 87 -0.01 5.82 -6.19
N ARG A 88 -0.34 6.83 -6.99
CA ARG A 88 0.54 7.38 -8.04
C ARG A 88 1.82 7.96 -7.43
N ALA A 89 1.68 8.76 -6.38
CA ALA A 89 2.79 9.35 -5.65
C ALA A 89 3.69 8.25 -5.01
N ALA A 90 3.08 7.23 -4.40
CA ALA A 90 3.80 6.10 -3.84
C ALA A 90 4.58 5.33 -4.92
N TYR A 91 3.96 5.03 -6.06
CA TYR A 91 4.59 4.35 -7.18
C TYR A 91 5.78 5.14 -7.74
N CYS A 92 5.58 6.45 -8.00
CA CYS A 92 6.62 7.34 -8.49
C CYS A 92 7.83 7.40 -7.54
N ALA A 93 7.59 7.50 -6.23
CA ALA A 93 8.64 7.55 -5.23
C ALA A 93 9.45 6.24 -5.15
N VAL A 94 8.77 5.08 -5.15
CA VAL A 94 9.44 3.77 -5.15
C VAL A 94 10.25 3.54 -6.41
N ALA A 95 9.70 3.90 -7.59
CA ALA A 95 10.41 3.79 -8.86
C ALA A 95 11.66 4.67 -8.86
N THR A 96 11.55 5.87 -8.31
CA THR A 96 12.67 6.81 -8.16
C THR A 96 13.74 6.23 -7.24
N GLU A 97 13.40 5.80 -6.03
CA GLU A 97 14.36 5.20 -5.08
C GLU A 97 15.03 3.95 -5.67
N CYS A 98 14.24 3.04 -6.26
CA CYS A 98 14.76 1.82 -6.87
C CYS A 98 15.76 2.09 -8.02
N THR A 99 15.74 3.29 -8.57
CA THR A 99 16.68 3.72 -9.63
C THR A 99 17.85 4.52 -9.06
N VAL A 100 17.54 5.58 -8.30
CA VAL A 100 18.49 6.57 -7.76
C VAL A 100 19.46 5.95 -6.78
N LYS A 101 19.09 4.89 -6.04
CA LYS A 101 20.02 4.16 -5.16
C LYS A 101 21.25 3.63 -5.89
N PHE A 102 21.16 3.39 -7.21
CA PHE A 102 22.29 2.95 -8.04
C PHE A 102 23.19 4.10 -8.52
N LEU A 103 22.80 5.37 -8.31
CA LEU A 103 23.67 6.52 -8.57
C LEU A 103 24.88 6.54 -7.65
N VAL A 104 24.77 6.04 -6.41
CA VAL A 104 25.91 6.01 -5.46
C VAL A 104 27.11 5.22 -6.03
N CYS A 105 26.84 4.19 -6.82
CA CYS A 105 27.85 3.36 -7.48
C CYS A 105 28.05 3.70 -8.97
N PHE A 106 27.60 4.88 -9.43
CA PHE A 106 27.64 5.41 -10.81
C PHE A 106 28.13 4.42 -11.88
N GLY A 107 27.22 3.99 -12.77
CA GLY A 107 27.62 3.16 -13.90
C GLY A 107 26.48 2.32 -14.49
N ARG A 108 26.85 1.16 -15.03
CA ARG A 108 25.95 0.25 -15.77
C ARG A 108 24.66 -0.09 -15.00
N LYS A 109 24.73 -0.25 -13.67
CA LYS A 109 23.57 -0.59 -12.82
C LYS A 109 22.48 0.49 -12.82
N TYR A 110 22.87 1.77 -12.87
CA TYR A 110 21.88 2.85 -12.97
C TYR A 110 21.15 2.79 -14.31
N PHE A 111 21.91 2.65 -15.40
CA PHE A 111 21.34 2.53 -16.74
C PHE A 111 20.40 1.32 -16.86
N GLU A 112 20.81 0.15 -16.35
CA GLU A 112 19.97 -1.05 -16.30
C GLU A 112 18.68 -0.82 -15.49
N ALA A 113 18.74 -0.11 -14.37
CA ALA A 113 17.56 0.24 -13.58
C ALA A 113 16.64 1.23 -14.34
N VAL A 114 17.21 2.23 -15.04
CA VAL A 114 16.43 3.13 -15.89
C VAL A 114 15.72 2.35 -17.00
N ASP A 115 16.43 1.44 -17.65
CA ASP A 115 15.85 0.66 -18.75
C ASP A 115 14.75 -0.29 -18.25
N ARG A 116 15.01 -1.05 -17.17
CA ARG A 116 14.04 -1.98 -16.58
C ARG A 116 12.80 -1.27 -16.03
N ILE A 117 12.99 -0.25 -15.20
CA ILE A 117 11.90 0.39 -14.46
C ILE A 117 11.20 1.43 -15.34
N TRP A 118 11.94 2.38 -15.91
CA TRP A 118 11.35 3.54 -16.57
C TRP A 118 11.01 3.31 -18.04
N ARG A 119 11.87 2.60 -18.77
CA ARG A 119 11.67 2.29 -20.20
C ARG A 119 10.92 0.99 -20.46
N GLY A 120 10.95 0.07 -19.50
CA GLY A 120 10.14 -1.14 -19.46
C GLY A 120 8.82 -0.88 -18.74
N ARG A 121 8.81 -1.00 -17.40
CA ARG A 121 7.59 -1.02 -16.59
C ARG A 121 6.75 0.25 -16.71
N VAL A 122 7.33 1.41 -16.40
CA VAL A 122 6.62 2.70 -16.42
C VAL A 122 6.18 3.04 -17.84
N ARG A 123 7.06 2.88 -18.85
CA ARG A 123 6.71 3.18 -20.24
C ARG A 123 5.54 2.34 -20.74
N VAL A 124 5.53 1.03 -20.49
CA VAL A 124 4.41 0.16 -20.91
C VAL A 124 3.10 0.69 -20.33
N ARG A 125 3.08 1.02 -19.04
CA ARG A 125 1.90 1.58 -18.37
C ARG A 125 1.52 2.99 -18.85
N VAL A 126 2.51 3.80 -19.26
CA VAL A 126 2.31 5.13 -19.87
C VAL A 126 1.80 5.04 -21.31
N LEU A 127 2.19 4.03 -22.08
CA LEU A 127 1.68 3.84 -23.45
C LEU A 127 0.32 3.14 -23.47
N GLU A 128 0.04 2.28 -22.49
CA GLU A 128 -1.28 1.71 -22.24
C GLU A 128 -2.31 2.76 -21.76
N GLU A 129 -1.92 4.04 -21.64
CA GLU A 129 -2.85 5.18 -21.49
C GLU A 129 -3.88 5.25 -22.63
N SER A 130 -3.67 4.60 -23.79
CA SER A 130 -4.73 4.51 -24.81
C SER A 130 -5.86 3.53 -24.44
N GLU A 131 -5.68 2.65 -23.44
CA GLU A 131 -6.68 1.65 -23.02
C GLU A 131 -6.79 1.43 -21.48
N GLY A 132 -6.39 2.40 -20.63
CA GLY A 132 -6.95 2.50 -19.27
C GLY A 132 -6.06 2.24 -18.04
N SER A 133 -4.78 2.61 -18.05
CA SER A 133 -4.02 2.78 -16.78
C SER A 133 -4.01 4.24 -16.32
N GLU A 134 -4.56 4.50 -15.13
CA GLU A 134 -4.63 5.84 -14.53
C GLU A 134 -3.41 6.17 -13.65
N LEU A 135 -2.38 5.31 -13.61
CA LEU A 135 -1.19 5.51 -12.77
C LEU A 135 -0.30 6.71 -13.17
N VAL A 136 -0.68 7.42 -14.24
CA VAL A 136 0.19 8.35 -14.93
C VAL A 136 -0.30 9.78 -14.74
N LEU A 137 0.52 10.57 -14.06
CA LEU A 137 0.36 12.02 -13.92
C LEU A 137 1.60 12.72 -14.51
N ALA A 138 1.48 14.03 -14.76
CA ALA A 138 2.58 14.91 -15.13
C ALA A 138 3.83 14.70 -14.26
N GLU A 139 3.67 14.45 -12.95
CA GLU A 139 4.78 14.19 -12.02
C GLU A 139 5.60 12.95 -12.39
N LEU A 140 4.95 11.85 -12.80
CA LEU A 140 5.65 10.63 -13.21
C LEU A 140 6.39 10.85 -14.54
N LYS A 141 5.80 11.62 -15.45
CA LYS A 141 6.43 12.00 -16.73
C LYS A 141 7.65 12.91 -16.50
N GLU A 142 7.52 13.93 -15.66
CA GLU A 142 8.63 14.82 -15.28
C GLU A 142 9.75 14.02 -14.61
N ARG A 143 9.41 13.16 -13.63
CA ARG A 143 10.39 12.32 -12.93
C ARG A 143 11.12 11.38 -13.89
N LYS A 144 10.42 10.81 -14.87
CA LYS A 144 11.03 10.00 -15.93
C LYS A 144 12.08 10.80 -16.70
N TYR A 145 11.73 12.01 -17.14
CA TYR A 145 12.68 12.86 -17.87
C TYR A 145 13.90 13.23 -17.01
N GLU A 146 13.73 13.53 -15.72
CA GLU A 146 14.85 13.80 -14.82
C GLU A 146 15.79 12.58 -14.68
N VAL A 147 15.21 11.39 -14.50
CA VAL A 147 15.96 10.14 -14.35
C VAL A 147 16.68 9.76 -15.65
N GLU A 148 16.06 9.95 -16.80
CA GLU A 148 16.72 9.73 -18.09
C GLU A 148 17.84 10.77 -18.33
N ALA A 149 17.58 12.04 -18.03
CA ALA A 149 18.57 13.11 -18.17
C ALA A 149 19.82 12.88 -17.31
N ALA A 150 19.66 12.31 -16.11
CA ALA A 150 20.78 12.01 -15.22
C ALA A 150 21.79 10.99 -15.79
N ILE A 151 21.47 10.28 -16.88
CA ILE A 151 22.43 9.41 -17.59
C ILE A 151 23.57 10.23 -18.20
N TRP A 152 23.27 11.42 -18.74
CA TRP A 152 24.24 12.26 -19.45
C TRP A 152 24.51 13.61 -18.75
N ASP A 153 23.59 14.09 -17.91
CA ASP A 153 23.74 15.33 -17.15
C ASP A 153 24.19 15.05 -15.70
N ARG A 154 25.46 15.41 -15.44
CA ARG A 154 26.07 15.26 -14.12
C ARG A 154 25.42 16.13 -13.03
N ASN A 155 24.87 17.29 -13.39
CA ASN A 155 24.18 18.17 -12.44
C ASN A 155 22.85 17.57 -12.03
N VAL A 156 22.07 17.04 -12.98
CA VAL A 156 20.82 16.33 -12.68
C VAL A 156 21.10 15.09 -11.85
N SER A 157 22.14 14.33 -12.19
CA SER A 157 22.54 13.16 -11.42
C SER A 157 22.94 13.49 -9.97
N LYS A 158 23.72 14.58 -9.77
CA LYS A 158 24.03 15.08 -8.43
C LYS A 158 22.80 15.57 -7.68
N LYS A 159 21.84 16.21 -8.36
CA LYS A 159 20.56 16.63 -7.77
C LYS A 159 19.81 15.41 -7.24
N LEU A 160 19.62 14.38 -8.07
CA LEU A 160 18.92 13.15 -7.67
C LEU A 160 19.63 12.41 -6.53
N ALA A 161 20.95 12.30 -6.58
CA ALA A 161 21.74 11.63 -5.53
C ALA A 161 21.68 12.35 -4.16
N ARG A 162 21.34 13.65 -4.13
CA ARG A 162 21.17 14.43 -2.89
C ARG A 162 19.76 14.34 -2.31
N MET A 163 18.80 13.82 -3.07
CA MET A 163 17.42 13.69 -2.61
C MET A 163 17.28 12.53 -1.62
N ASN A 164 16.41 12.70 -0.63
CA ASN A 164 16.12 11.67 0.36
C ASN A 164 15.06 10.68 -0.16
N THR A 165 15.35 10.10 -1.33
CA THR A 165 14.43 9.28 -2.12
C THR A 165 13.92 8.06 -1.36
N ARG A 166 14.77 7.43 -0.54
CA ARG A 166 14.37 6.33 0.35
C ARG A 166 13.30 6.73 1.37
N ASN A 167 13.51 7.83 2.09
CA ASN A 167 12.53 8.26 3.10
C ASN A 167 11.25 8.78 2.45
N ASP A 168 11.35 9.43 1.30
CA ASP A 168 10.16 9.82 0.53
C ASP A 168 9.34 8.61 0.09
N ALA A 169 10.00 7.55 -0.41
CA ALA A 169 9.34 6.30 -0.77
C ALA A 169 8.66 5.64 0.44
N LEU A 170 9.38 5.46 1.55
CA LEU A 170 8.80 4.87 2.77
C LEU A 170 7.58 5.67 3.27
N ARG A 171 7.70 7.00 3.30
CA ARG A 171 6.62 7.90 3.75
C ARG A 171 5.40 7.83 2.84
N LEU A 172 5.59 7.91 1.53
CA LEU A 172 4.48 7.96 0.56
C LEU A 172 3.77 6.62 0.44
N VAL A 173 4.52 5.51 0.44
CA VAL A 173 3.91 4.18 0.42
C VAL A 173 3.21 3.88 1.75
N GLY A 174 3.80 4.26 2.89
CA GLY A 174 3.13 4.14 4.20
C GLY A 174 1.83 4.94 4.26
N LYS A 175 1.83 6.17 3.72
CA LYS A 175 0.61 7.00 3.61
C LYS A 175 -0.46 6.33 2.74
N TYR A 176 -0.07 5.77 1.59
CA TYR A 176 -0.99 5.04 0.72
C TYR A 176 -1.56 3.79 1.41
N ALA A 177 -0.69 2.96 1.99
CA ALA A 177 -1.10 1.74 2.69
C ALA A 177 -2.09 2.07 3.82
N TRP A 178 -1.78 3.06 4.65
CA TRP A 178 -2.67 3.51 5.72
C TRP A 178 -4.04 3.98 5.20
N ALA A 179 -4.05 4.75 4.10
CA ALA A 179 -5.28 5.28 3.51
C ALA A 179 -6.17 4.20 2.88
N VAL A 180 -5.57 3.14 2.32
CA VAL A 180 -6.32 2.04 1.68
C VAL A 180 -6.75 0.98 2.68
N ILE A 181 -5.91 0.70 3.68
CA ILE A 181 -6.15 -0.36 4.66
C ILE A 181 -7.22 0.13 5.64
N GLY A 182 -6.98 1.18 6.42
CA GLY A 182 -7.85 1.52 7.55
C GLY A 182 -7.99 0.36 8.58
N PRO A 183 -8.65 0.57 9.73
CA PRO A 183 -8.88 -0.53 10.66
C PRO A 183 -9.74 -1.63 9.99
N PRO A 184 -9.46 -2.93 10.22
CA PRO A 184 -10.39 -3.99 9.82
C PRO A 184 -11.79 -3.69 10.39
N PHE A 185 -12.85 -4.07 9.68
CA PHE A 185 -14.22 -3.78 10.12
C PHE A 185 -14.48 -4.20 11.57
N LEU A 186 -13.98 -5.37 12.00
CA LEU A 186 -14.11 -5.84 13.38
C LEU A 186 -13.43 -4.92 14.41
N ASN A 187 -12.27 -4.35 14.07
CA ASN A 187 -11.58 -3.41 14.96
C ASN A 187 -12.36 -2.08 15.06
N TRP A 188 -12.94 -1.64 13.94
CA TRP A 188 -13.85 -0.50 13.94
C TRP A 188 -15.11 -0.78 14.78
N ALA A 189 -15.79 -1.91 14.58
CA ALA A 189 -17.01 -2.29 15.30
C ALA A 189 -16.78 -2.39 16.82
N VAL A 190 -15.66 -2.99 17.26
CA VAL A 190 -15.29 -3.04 18.69
C VAL A 190 -15.11 -1.64 19.27
N ARG A 191 -14.39 -0.75 18.57
CA ARG A 191 -14.19 0.64 19.02
C ARG A 191 -15.52 1.41 19.12
N PHE A 192 -16.44 1.18 18.20
CA PHE A 192 -17.76 1.83 18.23
C PHE A 192 -18.59 1.39 19.44
N HIS A 193 -18.63 0.08 19.73
CA HIS A 193 -19.35 -0.42 20.90
C HIS A 193 -18.75 0.03 22.23
N MET A 194 -17.41 0.09 22.36
CA MET A 194 -16.77 0.59 23.58
C MET A 194 -17.05 2.09 23.83
N VAL A 195 -17.21 2.88 22.76
CA VAL A 195 -17.60 4.29 22.87
C VAL A 195 -19.07 4.43 23.28
N GLU A 196 -19.95 3.58 22.75
CA GLU A 196 -21.38 3.54 23.11
C GLU A 196 -21.60 3.16 24.59
N GLU A 197 -20.88 2.14 25.09
CA GLU A 197 -20.90 1.77 26.51
C GLU A 197 -20.39 2.90 27.41
N SER A 198 -19.32 3.60 27.01
CA SER A 198 -18.77 4.72 27.79
C SER A 198 -19.66 5.98 27.86
N LEU A 199 -20.61 6.11 26.93
CA LEU A 199 -21.61 7.20 26.93
C LEU A 199 -22.93 6.79 27.61
N GLY A 200 -23.14 5.49 27.85
CA GLY A 200 -24.32 4.94 28.53
C GLY A 200 -24.17 4.78 30.06
N GLU A 201 -22.97 4.90 30.61
CA GLU A 201 -22.68 4.75 32.05
C GLU A 201 -22.84 6.04 32.89
N GLY A 202 -23.57 7.02 32.36
CA GLY A 202 -23.72 8.36 32.96
C GLY A 202 -25.14 8.77 33.30
N ASP A 203 -26.03 7.87 33.73
CA ASP A 203 -27.28 8.29 34.38
C ASP A 203 -27.81 7.24 35.35
N GLY A 204 -27.52 7.44 36.64
CA GLY A 204 -27.84 6.47 37.68
C GLY A 204 -27.44 6.92 39.07
N ASN A 205 -27.73 8.18 39.44
CA ASN A 205 -27.74 8.59 40.85
C ASN A 205 -28.88 9.57 41.12
N VAL A 206 -30.12 9.08 41.06
CA VAL A 206 -31.23 9.70 41.78
C VAL A 206 -31.13 9.17 43.21
N GLY A 207 -30.56 9.99 44.08
CA GLY A 207 -30.53 9.73 45.52
C GLY A 207 -31.93 9.91 46.09
N ASP A 208 -32.66 8.81 46.24
CA ASP A 208 -33.78 8.73 47.17
C ASP A 208 -33.21 8.52 48.58
N GLY A 209 -33.32 9.57 49.39
CA GLY A 209 -32.95 9.56 50.81
C GLY A 209 -34.01 10.30 51.62
N GLU A 210 -35.18 9.69 51.78
CA GLU A 210 -36.02 9.89 52.96
C GLU A 210 -35.31 9.30 54.18
N TRP A 211 -35.18 10.04 55.29
CA TRP A 211 -35.46 9.58 56.66
C TRP A 211 -35.64 10.79 57.59
N GLU A 212 -36.83 10.84 58.20
CA GLU A 212 -37.28 11.51 59.45
C GLU A 212 -37.44 13.05 59.50
#